data_AF-A0ABD3SSM7-F1
#
_entry.id   AF-A0ABD3SSM7-F1
#
_cell.length_a   1.000
_cell.length_b   1.000
_cell.length_c   1.000
_cell.angle_alpha   90.00
_cell.angle_beta   90.00
_cell.angle_gamma   90.00
#
_symmetry.space_group_name_H-M   'P 1'
#
loop_
_entity.id
_entity.type
_entity.pdbx_description
1 polymer ?
#
loop_
_entity_poly.entity_id
_entity_poly.type
_entity_poly.pdbx_seq_one_letter_code
_entity_poly.pdbx_strand_id
1 'polypeptide(L)'
;MARPMGRDIGLALSFPIGCMIAHGLKGQWEANQSIEAYINSLLDNYCSQMVEAGKNPYEMAGILRNITGWCGSFMLLALYIVNVQDTFPIESVENKRRHRDAIGILGLKFMRLSYDTGFAPEFMGIGEIRELFDSMRLEEVDTARYLFASGGRKMLKRRTSTLRTANRRISDSEMMYLAEESAKTFFTMGGWLQY
;
A
#
# COMPACT_ATOMS: atom_id res chain seq x y z
N MET A 1 7.70 -7.02 34.26
CA MET A 1 7.19 -5.96 33.35
C MET A 1 6.13 -6.59 32.45
N ALA A 2 4.86 -6.18 32.55
CA ALA A 2 3.80 -6.69 31.67
C ALA A 2 4.00 -6.14 30.24
N ARG A 3 3.81 -6.97 29.22
CA ARG A 3 3.88 -6.54 27.81
C ARG A 3 2.59 -5.80 27.42
N PRO A 4 2.62 -4.88 26.45
CA PRO A 4 1.41 -4.22 25.95
C PRO A 4 0.40 -5.24 25.42
N MET A 5 -0.86 -5.14 25.84
CA MET A 5 -1.94 -5.96 25.31
C MET A 5 -2.09 -5.72 23.80
N GLY A 6 -2.42 -6.78 23.07
CA GLY A 6 -2.54 -6.72 21.61
C GLY A 6 -1.23 -6.90 20.83
N ARG A 7 -0.05 -6.85 21.49
CA ARG A 7 1.23 -7.03 20.79
C ARG A 7 1.31 -8.37 20.05
N ASP A 8 1.06 -9.48 20.75
CA ASP A 8 1.25 -10.81 20.17
C ASP A 8 0.26 -11.06 19.02
N ILE A 9 -0.98 -10.54 19.14
CA ILE A 9 -1.97 -10.58 18.07
C ILE A 9 -1.53 -9.73 16.87
N GLY A 10 -1.03 -8.51 17.09
CA GLY A 10 -0.50 -7.66 16.03
C GLY A 10 0.64 -8.34 15.25
N LEU A 11 1.56 -8.99 15.96
CA LEU A 11 2.62 -9.78 15.34
C LEU A 11 2.06 -10.96 14.54
N ALA A 12 1.11 -11.71 15.11
CA ALA A 12 0.48 -12.86 14.46
C ALA A 12 -0.27 -12.49 13.17
N LEU A 13 -0.84 -11.29 13.08
CA LEU A 13 -1.59 -10.81 11.91
C LEU A 13 -0.71 -10.39 10.73
N SER A 14 0.51 -9.92 11.01
CA SER A 14 1.41 -9.37 10.00
C SER A 14 1.70 -10.35 8.84
N PHE A 15 1.86 -11.64 9.15
CA PHE A 15 2.19 -12.66 8.16
C PHE A 15 0.99 -13.06 7.29
N PRO A 16 -0.20 -13.43 7.85
CA PRO A 16 -1.41 -13.63 7.07
C PRO A 16 -1.76 -12.46 6.14
N ILE A 17 -1.63 -11.21 6.62
CA ILE A 17 -1.88 -10.02 5.80
C ILE A 17 -0.88 -9.94 4.64
N GLY A 18 0.41 -10.18 4.90
CA GLY A 18 1.42 -10.31 3.86
C GLY A 18 1.08 -11.40 2.83
N CYS A 19 0.55 -12.55 3.28
CA CYS A 19 0.10 -13.62 2.39
C CYS A 19 -1.07 -13.21 1.50
N MET A 20 -2.03 -12.41 2.02
CA MET A 20 -3.14 -11.92 1.19
C MET A 20 -2.66 -11.08 0.00
N ILE A 21 -1.67 -10.21 0.23
CA ILE A 21 -1.05 -9.42 -0.84
C ILE A 21 -0.34 -10.34 -1.83
N ALA A 22 0.42 -11.33 -1.34
CA ALA A 22 1.13 -12.29 -2.18
C ALA A 22 0.17 -13.10 -3.08
N HIS A 23 -0.92 -13.62 -2.52
CA HIS A 23 -1.96 -14.33 -3.24
C HIS A 23 -2.73 -13.41 -4.19
N GLY A 24 -2.96 -12.14 -3.81
CA GLY A 24 -3.52 -11.12 -4.69
C GLY A 24 -2.68 -10.91 -5.96
N LEU A 25 -1.35 -10.84 -5.81
CA LEU A 25 -0.40 -10.73 -6.92
C LEU A 25 -0.31 -11.99 -7.81
N LYS A 26 -0.89 -13.12 -7.37
CA LYS A 26 -0.96 -14.37 -8.13
C LYS A 26 -2.35 -14.66 -8.70
N GLY A 27 -3.34 -13.83 -8.37
CA GLY A 27 -4.74 -14.17 -8.62
C GLY A 27 -5.09 -15.49 -7.92
N GLN A 28 -5.04 -15.54 -6.59
CA GLN A 28 -5.48 -16.70 -5.81
C GLN A 28 -6.58 -16.26 -4.85
N TRP A 29 -7.76 -15.99 -5.40
CA TRP A 29 -8.89 -15.36 -4.70
C TRP A 29 -9.43 -16.21 -3.54
N GLU A 30 -9.53 -17.52 -3.74
CA GLU A 30 -10.00 -18.46 -2.72
C GLU A 30 -9.08 -18.45 -1.49
N ALA A 31 -7.76 -18.34 -1.71
CA ALA A 31 -6.79 -18.21 -0.61
C ALA A 31 -7.01 -16.92 0.17
N ASN A 32 -7.28 -15.79 -0.51
CA ASN A 32 -7.57 -14.52 0.17
C ASN A 32 -8.83 -14.60 1.03
N GLN A 33 -9.90 -15.23 0.56
CA GLN A 33 -11.13 -15.43 1.34
C GLN A 33 -10.88 -16.27 2.60
N SER A 34 -10.12 -17.35 2.48
CA SER A 34 -9.77 -18.19 3.63
C SER A 34 -8.90 -17.44 4.65
N ILE A 35 -7.93 -16.64 4.20
CA ILE A 35 -7.08 -15.85 5.09
C ILE A 35 -7.88 -14.73 5.76
N GLU A 36 -8.78 -14.09 5.03
CA GLU A 36 -9.68 -13.08 5.58
C GLU A 36 -10.59 -13.65 6.68
N ALA A 37 -11.19 -14.82 6.43
CA ALA A 37 -11.98 -15.52 7.44
C ALA A 37 -11.15 -15.84 8.69
N TYR A 38 -9.89 -16.24 8.52
CA TYR A 38 -8.96 -16.49 9.64
C TYR A 38 -8.67 -15.22 10.44
N ILE A 39 -8.31 -14.11 9.77
CA ILE A 39 -8.03 -12.82 10.43
C ILE A 39 -9.24 -12.35 11.23
N ASN A 40 -10.43 -12.40 10.61
CA ASN A 40 -11.66 -11.97 11.26
C ASN A 40 -11.98 -12.84 12.47
N SER A 41 -11.94 -14.17 12.32
CA SER A 41 -12.18 -15.09 13.43
C SER A 41 -11.19 -14.91 14.58
N LEU A 42 -9.90 -14.68 14.28
CA LEU A 42 -8.88 -14.45 15.30
C LEU A 42 -9.17 -13.18 16.10
N LEU A 43 -9.46 -12.07 15.40
CA LEU A 43 -9.75 -10.81 16.05
C LEU A 43 -11.06 -10.86 16.85
N ASP A 44 -12.10 -11.44 16.29
CA ASP A 44 -13.42 -11.51 16.92
C ASP A 44 -13.37 -12.37 18.19
N ASN A 45 -12.69 -13.52 18.13
CA ASN A 45 -12.45 -14.37 19.30
C ASN A 45 -11.55 -13.68 20.34
N TYR A 46 -10.50 -12.99 19.91
CA TYR A 46 -9.65 -12.25 20.86
C TYR A 46 -10.44 -11.14 21.55
N CYS A 47 -11.21 -10.35 20.79
CA CYS A 47 -12.02 -9.27 21.32
C CYS A 47 -13.12 -9.78 22.27
N SER A 48 -13.80 -10.88 21.95
CA SER A 48 -14.81 -11.46 22.84
C SER A 48 -14.20 -11.90 24.17
N GLN A 49 -13.04 -12.57 24.14
CA GLN A 49 -12.33 -13.00 25.34
C GLN A 49 -11.84 -11.83 26.20
N MET A 50 -11.40 -10.72 25.59
CA MET A 50 -11.01 -9.52 26.34
C MET A 50 -12.22 -8.84 27.00
N VAL A 51 -13.38 -8.82 26.34
CA VAL A 51 -14.63 -8.32 26.93
C VAL A 51 -15.08 -9.20 28.08
N GLU A 52 -15.04 -10.53 27.93
CA GLU A 52 -15.31 -11.49 29.01
C GLU A 52 -14.36 -11.31 30.21
N ALA A 53 -13.11 -10.92 29.95
CA ALA A 53 -12.13 -10.57 30.98
C ALA A 53 -12.36 -9.18 31.63
N GLY A 54 -13.48 -8.50 31.32
CA GLY A 54 -13.91 -7.27 31.96
C GLY A 54 -13.37 -5.99 31.31
N LYS A 55 -12.85 -6.05 30.08
CA LYS A 55 -12.41 -4.84 29.37
C LYS A 55 -13.58 -4.00 28.91
N ASN A 56 -13.55 -2.72 29.27
CA ASN A 56 -14.57 -1.77 28.84
C ASN A 56 -14.33 -1.32 27.37
N PRO A 57 -15.31 -0.67 26.72
CA PRO A 57 -15.18 -0.27 25.32
C PRO A 57 -13.98 0.64 25.01
N TYR A 58 -13.61 1.53 25.93
CA TYR A 58 -12.46 2.42 25.77
C TYR A 58 -11.14 1.65 25.82
N GLU A 59 -10.99 0.72 26.76
CA GLU A 59 -9.82 -0.17 26.82
C GLU A 59 -9.73 -1.04 25.56
N MET A 60 -10.85 -1.55 25.07
CA MET A 60 -10.90 -2.38 23.86
C MET A 60 -10.48 -1.59 22.61
N ALA A 61 -10.88 -0.32 22.49
CA ALA A 61 -10.41 0.55 21.41
C ALA A 61 -8.89 0.74 21.46
N GLY A 62 -8.34 0.97 22.66
CA GLY A 62 -6.90 1.05 22.88
C GLY A 62 -6.16 -0.25 22.54
N ILE A 63 -6.73 -1.41 22.88
CA ILE A 63 -6.18 -2.73 22.54
C ILE A 63 -6.16 -2.92 21.01
N LEU A 64 -7.24 -2.59 20.30
CA LEU A 64 -7.32 -2.76 18.85
C LEU A 64 -6.34 -1.82 18.11
N ARG A 65 -6.17 -0.59 18.61
CA ARG A 65 -5.09 0.31 18.15
C ARG A 65 -3.72 -0.32 18.34
N ASN A 66 -3.43 -0.85 19.53
CA ASN A 66 -2.17 -1.51 19.80
C ASN A 66 -1.92 -2.71 18.88
N ILE A 67 -2.93 -3.56 18.64
CA ILE A 67 -2.83 -4.66 17.67
C ILE A 67 -2.41 -4.12 16.30
N THR A 68 -3.10 -3.08 15.85
CA THR A 68 -2.85 -2.45 14.55
C THR A 68 -1.45 -1.84 14.47
N GLY A 69 -1.02 -1.10 15.49
CA GLY A 69 0.30 -0.48 15.55
C GLY A 69 1.43 -1.51 15.59
N TRP A 70 1.28 -2.59 16.36
CA TRP A 70 2.27 -3.68 16.39
C TRP A 70 2.31 -4.46 15.08
N CYS A 71 1.16 -4.71 14.44
CA CYS A 71 1.09 -5.29 13.11
C CYS A 71 1.84 -4.41 12.09
N GLY A 72 1.51 -3.12 12.05
CA GLY A 72 2.14 -2.17 11.13
C GLY A 72 3.64 -2.02 11.35
N SER A 73 4.06 -1.94 12.61
CA SER A 73 5.48 -1.84 12.98
C SER A 73 6.26 -3.08 12.59
N PHE A 74 5.69 -4.29 12.76
CA PHE A 74 6.37 -5.52 12.36
C PHE A 74 6.43 -5.66 10.83
N MET A 75 5.35 -5.30 10.13
CA MET A 75 5.34 -5.24 8.67
C MET A 75 6.42 -4.29 8.14
N LEU A 76 6.56 -3.11 8.73
CA LEU A 76 7.58 -2.15 8.33
C LEU A 76 8.99 -2.62 8.69
N LEU A 77 9.25 -2.97 9.95
CA LEU A 77 10.59 -3.27 10.42
C LEU A 77 11.08 -4.64 9.94
N ALA A 78 10.32 -5.70 10.17
CA ALA A 78 10.76 -7.06 9.87
C ALA A 78 10.56 -7.40 8.39
N LEU A 79 9.37 -7.12 7.84
CA LEU A 79 9.03 -7.58 6.49
C LEU A 79 9.51 -6.62 5.38
N TYR A 80 9.50 -5.31 5.63
CA TYR A 80 9.96 -4.31 4.65
C TYR A 80 11.43 -3.93 4.81
N ILE A 81 11.91 -3.51 5.99
CA ILE A 81 13.30 -3.06 6.18
C ILE A 81 14.27 -4.25 6.19
N VAL A 82 14.08 -5.20 7.13
CA VAL A 82 14.94 -6.37 7.28
C VAL A 82 14.74 -7.38 6.14
N ASN A 83 13.61 -7.31 5.44
CA ASN A 83 13.31 -8.11 4.26
C ASN A 83 13.27 -9.62 4.55
N VAL A 84 12.52 -10.02 5.60
CA VAL A 84 12.28 -11.45 5.95
C VAL A 84 11.32 -12.14 4.93
N GLN A 85 11.37 -11.75 3.65
CA GLN A 85 10.38 -12.04 2.63
C GLN A 85 10.52 -13.38 1.93
N ASP A 86 11.62 -14.11 2.12
CA ASP A 86 11.83 -15.42 1.49
C ASP A 86 10.82 -16.49 1.94
N THR A 87 9.94 -16.13 2.87
CA THR A 87 8.85 -16.94 3.39
C THR A 87 7.54 -16.84 2.59
N PHE A 88 7.38 -15.84 1.72
CA PHE A 88 6.16 -15.66 0.94
C PHE A 88 6.21 -16.38 -0.42
N PRO A 89 5.11 -16.97 -0.91
CA PRO A 89 5.09 -17.81 -2.12
C PRO A 89 5.11 -17.00 -3.43
N ILE A 90 6.10 -16.11 -3.59
CA ILE A 90 6.26 -15.19 -4.73
C ILE A 90 7.53 -15.53 -5.50
N GLU A 91 7.40 -15.88 -6.77
CA GLU A 91 8.53 -16.36 -7.58
C GLU A 91 9.21 -15.25 -8.38
N SER A 92 8.44 -14.34 -8.99
CA SER A 92 9.02 -13.30 -9.86
C SER A 92 9.65 -12.17 -9.04
N VAL A 93 10.85 -11.74 -9.44
CA VAL A 93 11.57 -10.60 -8.83
C VAL A 93 10.72 -9.33 -8.77
N GLU A 94 9.99 -9.03 -9.86
CA GLU A 94 9.11 -7.86 -9.93
C GLU A 94 7.97 -7.94 -8.90
N ASN A 95 7.29 -9.09 -8.78
CA ASN A 95 6.24 -9.24 -7.76
C ASN A 95 6.80 -9.25 -6.34
N LYS A 96 8.03 -9.74 -6.11
CA LYS A 96 8.70 -9.63 -4.79
C LYS A 96 8.87 -8.16 -4.41
N ARG A 97 9.33 -7.32 -5.35
CA ARG A 97 9.45 -5.87 -5.11
C ARG A 97 8.09 -5.23 -4.82
N ARG A 98 7.07 -5.51 -5.64
CA ARG A 98 5.71 -4.97 -5.45
C ARG A 98 5.09 -5.39 -4.12
N HIS A 99 5.29 -6.65 -3.74
CA HIS A 99 4.84 -7.19 -2.47
C HIS A 99 5.51 -6.48 -1.30
N ARG A 100 6.82 -6.27 -1.37
CA ARG A 100 7.57 -5.47 -0.40
C ARG A 100 7.03 -4.06 -0.27
N ASP A 101 6.86 -3.37 -1.37
CA ASP A 101 6.37 -1.99 -1.37
C ASP A 101 4.97 -1.91 -0.74
N ALA A 102 4.06 -2.83 -1.10
CA ALA A 102 2.73 -2.92 -0.52
C ALA A 102 2.75 -3.21 0.99
N ILE A 103 3.63 -4.12 1.46
CA ILE A 103 3.83 -4.37 2.90
C ILE A 103 4.31 -3.09 3.62
N GLY A 104 5.26 -2.36 3.04
CA GLY A 104 5.77 -1.13 3.62
C GLY A 104 4.69 -0.05 3.73
N ILE A 105 3.91 0.15 2.66
CA ILE A 105 2.79 1.10 2.61
C ILE A 105 1.73 0.72 3.64
N LEU A 106 1.30 -0.54 3.68
CA LEU A 106 0.29 -1.00 4.64
C LEU A 106 0.80 -0.89 6.09
N GLY A 107 2.08 -1.21 6.31
CA GLY A 107 2.73 -1.04 7.60
C GLY A 107 2.65 0.40 8.11
N LEU A 108 2.97 1.38 7.25
CA LEU A 108 2.84 2.79 7.56
C LEU A 108 1.39 3.23 7.80
N LYS A 109 0.43 2.74 6.99
CA LYS A 109 -1.01 3.01 7.17
C LYS A 109 -1.50 2.55 8.55
N PHE A 110 -1.13 1.33 8.96
CA PHE A 110 -1.46 0.79 10.29
C PHE A 110 -0.78 1.55 11.44
N MET A 111 0.49 1.92 11.29
CA MET A 111 1.17 2.76 12.28
C MET A 111 0.49 4.12 12.43
N ARG A 112 0.05 4.73 11.31
CA ARG A 112 -0.71 5.98 11.34
C ARG A 112 -2.04 5.82 12.08
N LEU A 113 -2.82 4.77 11.78
CA LEU A 113 -4.07 4.47 12.49
C LEU A 113 -3.84 4.29 14.01
N SER A 114 -2.70 3.73 14.41
CA SER A 114 -2.39 3.51 15.82
C SER A 114 -1.84 4.72 16.56
N TYR A 115 -0.98 5.53 15.95
CA TYR A 115 -0.16 6.52 16.65
C TYR A 115 -0.45 7.98 16.27
N ASP A 116 -1.08 8.23 15.12
CA ASP A 116 -1.43 9.58 14.66
C ASP A 116 -2.83 9.95 15.20
N THR A 117 -2.87 10.66 16.32
CA THR A 117 -4.12 11.13 16.95
C THR A 117 -4.84 12.20 16.13
N GLY A 118 -4.15 12.84 15.18
CA GLY A 118 -4.77 13.74 14.21
C GLY A 118 -5.53 13.00 13.12
N PHE A 119 -5.09 11.80 12.76
CA PHE A 119 -5.78 10.92 11.82
C PHE A 119 -6.87 10.08 12.49
N ALA A 120 -6.58 9.50 13.66
CA ALA A 120 -7.51 8.66 14.40
C ALA A 120 -7.58 9.11 15.86
N PRO A 121 -8.52 10.00 16.23
CA PRO A 121 -8.63 10.56 17.58
C PRO A 121 -8.85 9.49 18.66
N GLU A 122 -8.34 9.72 19.88
CA GLU A 122 -8.37 8.72 20.98
C GLU A 122 -9.78 8.23 21.36
N PHE A 123 -10.81 9.06 21.13
CA PHE A 123 -12.21 8.73 21.41
C PHE A 123 -12.89 7.87 20.32
N MET A 124 -12.20 7.58 19.22
CA MET A 124 -12.72 6.74 18.14
C MET A 124 -13.10 5.36 18.66
N GLY A 125 -14.29 4.90 18.26
CA GLY A 125 -14.84 3.64 18.71
C GLY A 125 -14.15 2.41 18.11
N ILE A 126 -14.35 1.25 18.75
CA ILE A 126 -13.80 -0.04 18.27
C ILE A 126 -14.25 -0.33 16.83
N GLY A 127 -15.52 -0.07 16.52
CA GLY A 127 -16.09 -0.30 15.19
C GLY A 127 -15.38 0.50 14.11
N GLU A 128 -15.19 1.80 14.33
CA GLU A 128 -14.50 2.70 13.39
C GLU A 128 -13.03 2.28 13.18
N ILE A 129 -12.32 1.91 14.27
CA ILE A 129 -10.95 1.41 14.17
C ILE A 129 -10.91 0.11 13.35
N ARG A 130 -11.88 -0.79 13.55
CA ARG A 130 -11.96 -2.05 12.82
C ARG A 130 -12.25 -1.82 11.33
N GLU A 131 -13.21 -0.95 11.02
CA GLU A 131 -13.54 -0.58 9.65
C GLU A 131 -12.34 0.04 8.91
N LEU A 132 -11.60 0.94 9.56
CA LEU A 132 -10.38 1.52 8.98
C LEU A 132 -9.28 0.47 8.77
N PHE A 133 -9.09 -0.43 9.74
CA PHE A 133 -8.15 -1.54 9.61
C PHE A 133 -8.48 -2.43 8.41
N ASP A 134 -9.74 -2.84 8.27
CA ASP A 134 -10.19 -3.68 7.16
C ASP A 134 -10.13 -2.94 5.83
N SER A 135 -10.55 -1.69 5.77
CA SER A 135 -10.47 -0.85 4.57
C SER A 135 -9.04 -0.73 4.06
N MET A 136 -8.07 -0.43 4.93
CA MET A 136 -6.67 -0.27 4.53
C MET A 136 -6.06 -1.58 4.03
N ARG A 137 -6.38 -2.71 4.69
CA ARG A 137 -5.91 -4.04 4.28
C ARG A 137 -6.49 -4.43 2.92
N LEU A 138 -7.79 -4.25 2.72
CA LEU A 138 -8.48 -4.62 1.48
C LEU A 138 -8.02 -3.75 0.30
N GLU A 139 -7.79 -2.46 0.52
CA GLU A 139 -7.26 -1.54 -0.51
C GLU A 139 -5.92 -2.03 -1.12
N GLU A 140 -4.99 -2.50 -0.28
CA GLU A 140 -3.69 -3.00 -0.75
C GLU A 140 -3.81 -4.36 -1.45
N VAL A 141 -4.72 -5.23 -0.97
CA VAL A 141 -5.04 -6.49 -1.63
C VAL A 141 -5.68 -6.24 -3.00
N ASP A 142 -6.60 -5.29 -3.10
CA ASP A 142 -7.24 -4.92 -4.36
C ASP A 142 -6.26 -4.25 -5.33
N THR A 143 -5.33 -3.44 -4.83
CA THR A 143 -4.22 -2.91 -5.63
C THR A 143 -3.35 -4.04 -6.19
N ALA A 144 -2.97 -5.01 -5.36
CA ALA A 144 -2.24 -6.20 -5.81
C ALA A 144 -3.01 -7.00 -6.89
N ARG A 145 -4.33 -7.15 -6.72
CA ARG A 145 -5.20 -7.83 -7.70
C ARG A 145 -5.28 -7.06 -9.01
N TYR A 146 -5.41 -5.74 -8.95
CA TYR A 146 -5.42 -4.89 -10.13
C TYR A 146 -4.10 -4.99 -10.90
N LEU A 147 -2.97 -5.03 -10.19
CA LEU A 147 -1.65 -5.21 -10.79
C LEU A 147 -1.52 -6.57 -11.48
N PHE A 148 -2.05 -7.66 -10.90
CA PHE A 148 -2.10 -8.97 -11.56
C PHE A 148 -2.95 -8.92 -12.85
N ALA A 149 -4.17 -8.38 -12.78
CA ALA A 149 -5.06 -8.27 -13.92
C ALA A 149 -4.48 -7.39 -15.05
N SER A 150 -3.79 -6.31 -14.69
CA SER A 150 -3.14 -5.40 -15.65
C SER A 150 -1.88 -6.01 -16.28
N GLY A 151 -1.15 -6.87 -15.57
CA GLY A 151 0.00 -7.62 -16.10
C GLY A 151 -0.39 -8.64 -17.18
N GLY A 152 -1.60 -9.21 -17.10
CA GLY A 152 -2.16 -10.09 -18.13
C GLY A 152 -2.53 -9.35 -19.43
N ARG A 153 -2.81 -8.05 -19.36
CA ARG A 153 -2.89 -7.19 -20.55
C ARG A 153 -1.46 -6.92 -21.00
N LYS A 154 -0.89 -7.83 -21.81
CA LYS A 154 0.32 -7.55 -22.61
C LYS A 154 0.23 -6.10 -23.07
N MET A 155 1.16 -5.27 -22.60
CA MET A 155 1.33 -3.89 -23.05
C MET A 155 1.17 -3.93 -24.57
N LEU A 156 0.04 -3.44 -25.09
CA LEU A 156 -0.17 -3.34 -26.53
C LEU A 156 1.08 -2.66 -27.04
N LYS A 157 1.85 -3.39 -27.85
CA LYS A 157 3.19 -3.00 -28.30
C LYS A 157 3.10 -1.52 -28.64
N ARG A 158 3.66 -0.67 -27.77
CA ARG A 158 3.45 0.78 -27.81
C ARG A 158 3.77 1.15 -29.24
N ARG A 159 2.77 1.57 -30.03
CA ARG A 159 3.01 1.98 -31.42
C ARG A 159 4.02 3.10 -31.31
N THR A 160 5.29 2.79 -31.54
CA THR A 160 6.33 3.79 -31.68
C THR A 160 5.80 4.77 -32.71
N SER A 161 5.80 6.06 -32.37
CA SER A 161 5.19 7.06 -33.25
C SER A 161 5.72 6.88 -34.67
N THR A 162 4.86 7.10 -35.66
CA THR A 162 5.17 7.03 -37.09
C THR A 162 6.42 7.82 -37.49
N LEU A 163 6.89 8.75 -36.64
CA LEU A 163 8.15 9.47 -36.79
C LEU A 163 9.40 8.59 -36.71
N ARG A 164 9.38 7.47 -35.97
CA ARG A 164 10.50 6.50 -35.97
C ARG A 164 10.50 5.59 -37.19
N THR A 165 9.33 5.34 -37.79
CA THR A 165 9.21 4.55 -39.03
C THR A 165 9.73 5.31 -40.24
N ALA A 166 9.81 6.65 -40.17
CA ALA A 166 10.27 7.50 -41.27
C ALA A 166 11.80 7.60 -41.42
N ASN A 167 12.60 6.94 -40.57
CA ASN A 167 14.08 6.95 -40.60
C ASN A 167 14.72 8.35 -40.76
N ARG A 168 14.02 9.42 -40.34
CA ARG A 168 14.59 10.76 -40.27
C ARG A 168 15.27 10.90 -38.92
N ARG A 169 16.61 10.93 -38.93
CA ARG A 169 17.40 11.46 -37.81
C ARG A 169 17.08 12.94 -37.69
N ILE A 170 16.19 13.30 -36.77
CA ILE A 170 16.11 14.68 -36.29
C ILE A 170 17.31 14.85 -35.36
N SER A 171 18.28 15.65 -35.78
CA SER A 171 19.47 15.98 -35.00
C SER A 171 19.05 16.92 -33.87
N ASP A 172 19.63 16.77 -32.67
CA ASP A 172 19.34 17.62 -31.50
C ASP A 172 19.57 19.12 -31.78
N SER A 173 20.41 19.43 -32.79
CA SER A 173 20.62 20.79 -33.30
C SER A 173 19.38 21.41 -33.97
N GLU A 174 18.48 20.63 -34.54
CA GLU A 174 17.26 21.12 -35.21
C GLU A 174 16.19 21.55 -34.18
N MET A 175 16.14 20.86 -33.03
CA MET A 175 15.32 21.25 -31.87
C MET A 175 15.78 22.56 -31.24
N MET A 176 17.10 22.80 -31.21
CA MET A 176 17.65 24.06 -30.71
C MET A 176 17.31 25.25 -31.62
N TYR A 177 17.32 25.06 -32.94
CA TYR A 177 16.90 26.09 -33.90
C TYR A 177 15.41 26.46 -33.76
N LEU A 178 14.53 25.47 -33.58
CA LEU A 178 13.10 25.71 -33.36
C LEU A 178 12.81 26.40 -32.02
N ALA A 179 13.60 26.10 -30.98
CA ALA A 179 13.53 26.79 -29.69
C ALA A 179 14.04 28.24 -29.79
N GLU A 180 15.09 28.50 -30.57
CA GLU A 180 15.63 29.84 -30.81
C GLU A 180 14.66 30.71 -31.62
N GLU A 181 14.03 30.19 -32.67
CA GLU A 181 12.98 30.91 -33.42
C GLU A 181 11.75 31.22 -32.57
N SER A 182 11.31 30.25 -31.75
CA SER A 182 10.19 30.45 -30.83
C SER A 182 10.50 31.53 -29.77
N ALA A 183 11.73 31.56 -29.26
CA ALA A 183 12.17 32.59 -28.31
C ALA A 183 12.26 33.99 -28.96
N LYS A 184 12.76 34.09 -30.21
CA LYS A 184 12.79 35.36 -30.95
C LYS A 184 11.40 35.92 -31.19
N THR A 185 10.43 35.07 -31.52
CA THR A 185 9.04 35.48 -31.76
C THR A 185 8.37 35.98 -30.48
N PHE A 186 8.65 35.33 -29.34
CA PHE A 186 8.17 35.74 -28.02
C PHE A 186 8.72 37.11 -27.58
N PHE A 187 10.00 37.39 -27.86
CA PHE A 187 10.61 38.69 -27.54
C PHE A 187 10.11 39.83 -28.45
N THR A 188 9.82 39.56 -29.73
CA THR A 188 9.24 40.59 -30.63
C THR A 188 7.79 40.94 -30.31
N MET A 189 7.03 40.04 -29.67
CA MET A 189 5.65 40.32 -29.25
C MET A 189 5.55 41.05 -27.89
N GLY A 190 6.62 41.09 -27.09
CA GLY A 190 6.67 41.79 -25.80
C GLY A 190 6.82 43.32 -25.89
N GLY A 191 7.06 43.88 -27.08
CA GLY A 191 7.30 45.31 -27.29
C GLY A 191 6.06 46.20 -27.45
N TRP A 192 4.84 45.65 -27.33
CA TRP A 192 3.58 46.39 -27.57
C TRP A 192 2.76 46.68 -26.31
N LEU A 193 3.34 46.54 -25.12
CA LEU A 193 2.68 46.84 -23.84
C LEU A 193 3.52 47.78 -22.98
N GLN A 194 3.77 48.99 -23.46
CA GLN A 194 4.09 50.14 -22.60
C GLN A 194 3.36 51.38 -23.14
N TYR A 195 2.51 51.96 -22.28
CA TYR A 195 2.01 53.33 -22.38
C TYR A 195 3.18 54.33 -22.25
#